data_AF-A0A944BC50-F1
#
_entry.id   AF-A0A944BC50-F1
#
_cell.length_a   1.000
_cell.length_b   1.000
_cell.length_c   1.000
_cell.angle_alpha   90.00
_cell.angle_beta   90.00
_cell.angle_gamma   90.00
#
_symmetry.space_group_name_H-M   'P 1'
#
loop_
_entity.id
_entity.type
_entity.pdbx_description
1 polymer ?
#
loop_
_entity_poly.entity_id
_entity_poly.type
_entity_poly.pdbx_seq_one_letter_code
_entity_poly.pdbx_strand_id
1 'polypeptide(L)'
;MKEVKVVIPDDYYSIVECESDGKPSIIVVNSALKNFKNRDVFGWTCSLTIYYKDLAQNGMPTHEESDLVLDYVEKLGSAIKGDPDHPNALFVARETCDGQLNVYWQVNDPKPVHQYLQSIIQEESYPREMEYRIEYDDEWKSVEWFLQDFPEKEE
;
A
#
# COMPACT_ATOMS: atom_id res chain seq x y z
N MET A 1 21.71 12.91 17.75
CA MET A 1 20.93 12.25 16.67
C MET A 1 21.59 12.60 15.34
N LYS A 2 21.69 11.66 14.40
CA LYS A 2 22.14 11.97 13.04
C LYS A 2 20.93 12.49 12.27
N GLU A 3 20.99 13.71 11.77
CA GLU A 3 20.01 14.22 10.82
C GLU A 3 20.34 13.63 9.45
N VAL A 4 19.39 12.88 8.87
CA VAL A 4 19.50 12.33 7.51
C VAL A 4 18.56 13.15 6.63
N LYS A 5 19.12 13.80 5.60
CA LYS A 5 18.31 14.46 4.57
C LYS A 5 17.96 13.43 3.51
N VAL A 6 16.66 13.22 3.31
CA VAL A 6 16.12 12.32 2.29
C VAL A 6 15.41 13.14 1.23
N VAL A 7 15.66 12.83 -0.03
CA VAL A 7 14.93 13.40 -1.16
C VAL A 7 13.89 12.38 -1.57
N ILE A 8 12.62 12.71 -1.37
CA ILE A 8 11.47 11.88 -1.78
C ILE A 8 11.06 12.35 -3.17
N PRO A 9 10.97 11.44 -4.16
CA PRO A 9 10.53 11.80 -5.50
C PRO A 9 9.03 12.10 -5.51
N ASP A 10 8.58 12.88 -6.50
CA ASP A 10 7.15 13.03 -6.76
C ASP A 10 6.56 11.68 -7.19
N ASP A 11 5.35 11.38 -6.70
CA ASP A 11 4.68 10.11 -6.96
C ASP A 11 4.39 9.94 -8.46
N TYR A 12 4.70 8.75 -8.99
CA TYR A 12 4.40 8.36 -10.37
C TYR A 12 3.86 6.94 -10.36
N TYR A 13 2.59 6.78 -10.75
CA TYR A 13 1.90 5.51 -10.65
C TYR A 13 1.85 4.75 -11.97
N SER A 14 2.00 3.43 -11.89
CA SER A 14 1.81 2.52 -13.02
C SER A 14 0.80 1.43 -12.65
N ILE A 15 0.05 0.95 -13.64
CA ILE A 15 -0.92 -0.14 -13.48
C ILE A 15 -0.32 -1.39 -14.13
N VAL A 16 -0.34 -2.49 -13.38
CA VAL A 16 0.08 -3.81 -13.85
C VAL A 16 -1.13 -4.73 -13.75
N GLU A 17 -1.53 -5.30 -14.87
CA GLU A 17 -2.55 -6.35 -14.93
C GLU A 17 -1.86 -7.69 -15.10
N CYS A 18 -2.09 -8.62 -14.17
CA CYS A 18 -1.51 -9.94 -14.20
C CYS A 18 -2.51 -11.00 -13.71
N GLU A 19 -2.07 -12.25 -13.69
CA GLU A 19 -2.81 -13.35 -13.07
C GLU A 19 -2.02 -13.84 -11.84
N SER A 20 -2.72 -14.08 -10.75
CA SER A 20 -2.19 -14.70 -9.53
C SER A 20 -3.03 -15.92 -9.21
N ASP A 21 -2.40 -17.09 -9.13
CA ASP A 21 -3.06 -18.40 -8.93
C ASP A 21 -4.26 -18.66 -9.87
N GLY A 22 -4.17 -18.19 -11.12
CA GLY A 22 -5.21 -18.34 -12.14
C GLY A 22 -6.41 -17.39 -11.98
N LYS A 23 -6.29 -16.37 -11.13
CA LYS A 23 -7.29 -15.31 -10.94
C LYS A 23 -6.74 -13.96 -11.42
N PRO A 24 -7.60 -13.06 -11.91
CA PRO A 24 -7.17 -11.72 -12.30
C PRO A 24 -6.63 -10.95 -11.09
N SER A 25 -5.51 -10.23 -11.31
CA SER A 25 -4.91 -9.31 -10.34
C SER A 25 -4.63 -7.97 -11.01
N ILE A 26 -4.96 -6.89 -10.32
CA ILE A 26 -4.66 -5.51 -10.73
C ILE A 26 -3.81 -4.86 -9.66
N ILE A 27 -2.62 -4.40 -10.04
CA ILE A 27 -1.68 -3.76 -9.14
C ILE A 27 -1.49 -2.30 -9.58
N VAL A 28 -1.55 -1.39 -8.62
CA VAL A 28 -1.15 0.01 -8.80
C VAL A 28 0.11 0.23 -7.98
N VAL A 29 1.20 0.60 -8.63
CA VAL A 29 2.52 0.77 -8.00
C VAL A 29 3.02 2.20 -8.15
N ASN A 30 3.67 2.71 -7.11
CA ASN A 30 4.44 3.96 -7.16
C ASN A 30 5.83 3.71 -7.75
N SER A 31 5.90 3.73 -9.06
CA SER A 31 7.11 3.54 -9.87
C SER A 31 8.20 4.57 -9.57
N ALA A 32 7.88 5.74 -8.99
CA ALA A 32 8.87 6.72 -8.55
C ALA A 32 9.86 6.15 -7.50
N LEU A 33 9.41 5.18 -6.69
CA LEU A 33 10.21 4.61 -5.61
C LEU A 33 11.21 3.54 -6.07
N LYS A 34 11.17 3.13 -7.33
CA LYS A 34 12.05 2.09 -7.88
C LYS A 34 13.53 2.35 -7.58
N ASN A 35 13.98 3.58 -7.80
CA ASN A 35 15.37 4.00 -7.62
C ASN A 35 15.61 4.76 -6.30
N PHE A 36 14.69 4.64 -5.34
CA PHE A 36 14.79 5.33 -4.07
C PHE A 36 15.98 4.79 -3.25
N LYS A 37 16.88 5.68 -2.83
CA LYS A 37 18.18 5.33 -2.24
C LYS A 37 18.17 5.18 -0.72
N ASN A 38 17.23 5.83 -0.03
CA ASN A 38 17.18 5.93 1.43
C ASN A 38 16.17 4.94 2.04
N ARG A 39 16.18 3.70 1.55
CA ARG A 39 15.26 2.64 1.99
C ARG A 39 15.36 2.36 3.49
N ASP A 40 16.58 2.44 4.02
CA ASP A 40 16.89 2.29 5.45
C ASP A 40 16.14 3.28 6.35
N VAL A 41 15.85 4.48 5.85
CA VAL A 41 15.10 5.51 6.58
C VAL A 41 13.62 5.13 6.68
N PHE A 42 13.10 4.36 5.74
CA PHE A 42 11.74 3.82 5.72
C PHE A 42 11.80 2.30 5.87
N GLY A 43 12.49 1.84 6.92
CA GLY A 43 12.84 0.43 7.09
C GLY A 43 11.76 -0.45 7.72
N TRP A 44 10.50 -0.02 7.72
CA TRP A 44 9.37 -0.82 8.21
C TRP A 44 8.32 -0.95 7.12
N THR A 45 7.93 -2.17 6.78
CA THR A 45 6.82 -2.40 5.87
C THR A 45 5.53 -2.53 6.66
N CYS A 46 4.58 -1.64 6.36
CA CYS A 46 3.20 -1.77 6.79
C CYS A 46 2.38 -2.35 5.63
N SER A 47 1.83 -3.55 5.83
CA SER A 47 0.88 -4.18 4.91
C SER A 47 -0.52 -4.17 5.53
N LEU A 48 -1.51 -3.87 4.71
CA LEU A 48 -2.93 -3.89 5.06
C LEU A 48 -3.65 -4.78 4.06
N THR A 49 -4.47 -5.72 4.55
CA THR A 49 -5.35 -6.55 3.75
C THR A 49 -6.79 -6.20 4.12
N ILE A 50 -7.60 -5.86 3.12
CA ILE A 50 -9.04 -5.62 3.25
C ILE A 50 -9.78 -6.65 2.42
N TYR A 51 -10.81 -7.25 3.01
CA TYR A 51 -11.63 -8.28 2.38
C TYR A 51 -12.87 -7.66 1.75
N TYR A 52 -12.97 -7.72 0.43
CA TYR A 52 -14.15 -7.29 -0.30
C TYR A 52 -15.34 -8.21 -0.01
N LYS A 53 -16.53 -7.62 0.06
CA LYS A 53 -17.78 -8.33 0.31
C LYS A 53 -18.51 -8.67 -0.98
N ASP A 54 -18.68 -7.68 -1.85
CA ASP A 54 -19.51 -7.80 -3.05
C ASP A 54 -18.62 -7.99 -4.29
N LEU A 55 -18.54 -9.23 -4.76
CA LEU A 55 -17.68 -9.66 -5.87
C LEU A 55 -18.47 -9.90 -7.16
N ALA A 56 -17.85 -9.58 -8.29
CA ALA A 56 -18.28 -10.02 -9.61
C ALA A 56 -17.91 -11.49 -9.87
N GLN A 57 -18.39 -12.06 -10.97
CA GLN A 57 -18.19 -13.49 -11.31
C GLN A 57 -16.71 -13.89 -11.46
N ASN A 58 -15.83 -12.94 -11.78
CA ASN A 58 -14.40 -13.16 -11.95
C ASN A 58 -13.59 -13.01 -10.65
N GLY A 59 -14.24 -12.85 -9.49
CA GLY A 59 -13.57 -12.68 -8.19
C GLY A 59 -13.05 -11.27 -7.92
N MET A 60 -13.22 -10.33 -8.85
CA MET A 60 -12.93 -8.92 -8.63
C MET A 60 -14.10 -8.27 -7.86
N PRO A 61 -13.86 -7.23 -7.05
CA PRO A 61 -14.94 -6.45 -6.46
C PRO A 61 -15.84 -5.83 -7.55
N THR A 62 -17.12 -5.62 -7.20
CA THR A 62 -17.97 -4.74 -8.01
C THR A 62 -17.44 -3.30 -7.99
N HIS A 63 -17.93 -2.46 -8.89
CA HIS A 63 -17.52 -1.05 -8.93
C HIS A 63 -17.89 -0.31 -7.63
N GLU A 64 -19.13 -0.46 -7.17
CA GLU A 64 -19.61 0.16 -5.92
C GLU A 64 -18.78 -0.30 -4.71
N GLU A 65 -18.43 -1.59 -4.67
CA GLU A 65 -17.60 -2.16 -3.61
C GLU A 65 -16.16 -1.64 -3.66
N SER A 66 -15.61 -1.48 -4.87
CA SER A 66 -14.27 -0.92 -5.08
C SER A 66 -14.21 0.52 -4.58
N ASP A 67 -15.14 1.36 -5.01
CA ASP A 67 -15.16 2.79 -4.67
C ASP A 67 -15.22 2.99 -3.15
N LEU A 68 -16.11 2.24 -2.47
CA LEU A 68 -16.25 2.30 -1.02
C LEU A 68 -14.96 1.94 -0.27
N VAL A 69 -14.24 0.90 -0.69
CA VAL A 69 -13.00 0.48 -0.03
C VAL A 69 -11.84 1.41 -0.40
N LEU A 70 -11.75 1.86 -1.66
CA LEU A 70 -10.66 2.73 -2.10
C LEU A 70 -10.74 4.13 -1.50
N ASP A 71 -11.94 4.71 -1.39
CA ASP A 71 -12.18 5.97 -0.67
C ASP A 71 -11.73 5.89 0.80
N TYR A 72 -11.91 4.73 1.41
CA TYR A 72 -11.46 4.49 2.78
C TYR A 72 -9.93 4.36 2.85
N VAL A 73 -9.32 3.59 1.95
CA VAL A 73 -7.87 3.40 1.89
C VAL A 73 -7.12 4.70 1.58
N GLU A 74 -7.68 5.60 0.78
CA GLU A 74 -7.07 6.91 0.50
C GLU A 74 -6.99 7.79 1.77
N LYS A 75 -8.08 7.82 2.55
CA LYS A 75 -8.13 8.54 3.84
C LYS A 75 -7.16 7.95 4.86
N LEU A 76 -7.14 6.63 4.95
CA LEU A 76 -6.23 5.88 5.82
C LEU A 76 -4.77 6.12 5.41
N GLY A 77 -4.47 6.06 4.11
CA GLY A 77 -3.15 6.32 3.56
C GLY A 77 -2.64 7.73 3.85
N SER A 78 -3.52 8.74 3.79
CA SER A 78 -3.20 10.12 4.16
C SER A 78 -2.80 10.23 5.64
N ALA A 79 -3.52 9.55 6.54
CA ALA A 79 -3.20 9.52 7.97
C ALA A 79 -1.91 8.75 8.27
N ILE A 80 -1.64 7.64 7.57
CA ILE A 80 -0.39 6.87 7.67
C ILE A 80 0.81 7.70 7.19
N LYS A 81 0.64 8.43 6.08
CA LYS A 81 1.67 9.33 5.53
C LYS A 81 2.02 10.46 6.51
N GLY A 82 1.04 11.00 7.21
CA GLY A 82 1.25 12.04 8.22
C GLY A 82 1.55 13.41 7.58
N ASP A 83 2.58 14.10 8.07
CA ASP A 83 2.97 15.43 7.58
C ASP A 83 3.44 15.37 6.12
N PRO A 84 2.82 16.09 5.18
CA PRO A 84 3.26 16.13 3.78
C PRO A 84 4.69 16.63 3.58
N ASP A 85 5.18 17.54 4.44
CA ASP A 85 6.54 18.08 4.36
C ASP A 85 7.57 17.10 4.96
N HIS A 86 7.12 16.22 5.85
CA HIS A 86 7.92 15.22 6.55
C HIS A 86 7.18 13.88 6.65
N PRO A 87 6.93 13.21 5.51
CA PRO A 87 6.06 12.05 5.49
C PRO A 87 6.69 10.89 6.26
N ASN A 88 5.89 10.28 7.13
CA ASN A 88 6.26 9.10 7.89
C ASN A 88 6.17 7.82 7.06
N ALA A 89 5.44 7.84 5.94
CA ALA A 89 5.27 6.67 5.09
C ALA A 89 5.26 7.01 3.60
N LEU A 90 5.71 6.05 2.80
CA LEU A 90 5.70 6.07 1.34
C LEU A 90 4.76 4.98 0.86
N PHE A 91 3.75 5.33 0.07
CA PHE A 91 2.90 4.34 -0.59
C PHE A 91 3.72 3.63 -1.68
N VAL A 92 3.80 2.31 -1.59
CA VAL A 92 4.54 1.49 -2.56
C VAL A 92 3.61 0.90 -3.59
N ALA A 93 2.61 0.14 -3.16
CA ALA A 93 1.69 -0.51 -4.07
C ALA A 93 0.36 -0.83 -3.40
N ARG A 94 -0.66 -1.05 -4.23
CA ARG A 94 -1.85 -1.82 -3.87
C ARG A 94 -2.11 -2.88 -4.91
N GLU A 95 -2.62 -4.02 -4.47
CA GLU A 95 -3.02 -5.14 -5.32
C GLU A 95 -4.48 -5.50 -5.01
N THR A 96 -5.29 -5.59 -6.05
CA THR A 96 -6.63 -6.18 -5.99
C THR A 96 -6.58 -7.54 -6.65
N CYS A 97 -6.75 -8.60 -5.85
CA CYS A 97 -6.76 -9.98 -6.32
C CYS A 97 -7.66 -10.82 -5.41
N ASP A 98 -8.44 -11.73 -6.01
CA ASP A 98 -9.22 -12.74 -5.30
C ASP A 98 -10.08 -12.23 -4.12
N GLY A 99 -10.83 -11.17 -4.35
CA GLY A 99 -11.68 -10.57 -3.31
C GLY A 99 -10.91 -9.88 -2.18
N GLN A 100 -9.62 -9.59 -2.37
CA GLN A 100 -8.80 -8.87 -1.40
C GLN A 100 -8.21 -7.61 -2.02
N LEU A 101 -8.03 -6.58 -1.19
CA LEU A 101 -7.16 -5.45 -1.45
C LEU A 101 -5.98 -5.51 -0.49
N ASN A 102 -4.78 -5.71 -1.03
CA ASN A 102 -3.53 -5.62 -0.29
C ASN A 102 -2.90 -4.25 -0.55
N VAL A 103 -2.45 -3.56 0.49
CA VAL A 103 -1.83 -2.24 0.39
C VAL A 103 -0.54 -2.20 1.18
N TYR A 104 0.51 -1.63 0.58
CA TYR A 104 1.86 -1.65 1.10
C TYR A 104 2.41 -0.23 1.23
N TRP A 105 2.87 0.10 2.43
CA TRP A 105 3.63 1.31 2.70
C TRP A 105 4.99 0.97 3.30
N GLN A 106 6.01 1.75 2.94
CA GLN A 106 7.28 1.77 3.65
C GLN A 106 7.32 2.93 4.63
N VAL A 107 7.64 2.65 5.89
CA VAL A 107 7.36 3.48 7.06
C VAL A 107 8.66 3.80 7.79
N ASN A 108 8.79 5.05 8.23
CA ASN A 108 9.92 5.54 9.03
C ASN A 108 9.76 5.16 10.51
N ASP A 109 8.71 5.67 11.18
CA ASP A 109 8.36 5.28 12.54
C ASP A 109 7.08 4.41 12.54
N PRO A 110 7.17 3.13 12.90
CA PRO A 110 6.01 2.23 12.92
C PRO A 110 5.06 2.52 14.08
N LYS A 111 5.50 3.20 15.15
CA LYS A 111 4.69 3.41 16.36
C LYS A 111 3.43 4.23 16.11
N PRO A 112 3.47 5.42 15.49
CA PRO A 112 2.25 6.19 15.20
C PRO A 112 1.32 5.44 14.26
N VAL A 113 1.85 4.71 13.27
CA VAL A 113 1.07 3.88 12.34
C VAL A 113 0.36 2.74 13.08
N HIS A 114 1.08 2.02 13.94
CA HIS A 114 0.52 0.95 14.75
C HIS A 114 -0.58 1.47 15.69
N GLN A 115 -0.36 2.59 16.37
CA GLN A 115 -1.34 3.18 17.28
C GLN A 115 -2.61 3.59 16.54
N TYR A 116 -2.47 4.21 15.36
CA TYR A 116 -3.59 4.61 14.52
C TYR A 116 -4.39 3.40 14.00
N LEU A 117 -3.72 2.36 13.48
CA LEU A 117 -4.40 1.16 12.98
C LEU A 117 -5.07 0.37 14.11
N GLN A 118 -4.46 0.32 15.30
CA GLN A 118 -5.08 -0.28 16.48
C GLN A 118 -6.35 0.47 16.91
N SER A 119 -6.36 1.80 16.91
CA SER A 119 -7.56 2.54 17.30
C SER A 119 -8.71 2.28 16.32
N ILE A 120 -8.43 2.21 15.02
CA ILE A 120 -9.44 1.87 14.01
C ILE A 120 -10.06 0.49 14.28
N ILE A 121 -9.23 -0.51 14.59
CA ILE A 121 -9.70 -1.87 14.86
C ILE A 121 -10.53 -1.92 16.14
N GLN A 122 -10.07 -1.25 17.21
CA GLN A 122 -10.77 -1.22 18.50
C GLN A 122 -12.11 -0.48 18.44
N GLU A 123 -12.21 0.54 17.58
CA GLU A 123 -13.42 1.32 17.37
C GLU A 123 -14.34 0.71 16.30
N GLU A 124 -13.91 -0.37 15.63
CA GLU A 124 -14.59 -0.96 14.47
C GLU A 124 -14.89 0.08 13.37
N SER A 125 -14.01 1.06 13.19
CA SER A 125 -14.22 2.21 12.30
C SER A 125 -13.76 1.94 10.85
N TYR A 126 -14.04 0.74 10.36
CA TYR A 126 -13.70 0.29 9.01
C TYR A 126 -14.95 -0.22 8.27
N PRO A 127 -15.04 0.00 6.94
CA PRO A 127 -16.21 -0.42 6.19
C PRO A 127 -16.23 -1.94 5.92
N ARG A 128 -15.07 -2.60 5.98
CA ARG A 128 -14.87 -4.02 5.67
C ARG A 128 -13.84 -4.62 6.59
N GLU A 129 -13.94 -5.93 6.83
CA GLU A 129 -12.96 -6.67 7.61
C GLU A 129 -11.55 -6.41 7.04
N MET A 130 -10.63 -6.14 7.96
CA MET A 130 -9.26 -5.81 7.61
C MET A 130 -8.29 -6.35 8.65
N GLU A 131 -7.08 -6.62 8.19
CA GLU A 131 -5.95 -6.97 9.04
C GLU A 131 -4.71 -6.22 8.55
N TYR A 132 -3.77 -5.99 9.46
CA TYR A 132 -2.53 -5.33 9.10
C TYR A 132 -1.33 -5.99 9.77
N ARG A 133 -0.17 -5.79 9.17
CA ARG A 133 1.11 -6.24 9.70
C ARG A 133 2.16 -5.17 9.51
N ILE A 134 2.99 -4.98 10.53
CA ILE A 134 4.16 -4.10 10.46
C ILE A 134 5.41 -4.93 10.78
N GLU A 135 6.32 -5.02 9.81
CA GLU A 135 7.56 -5.80 9.90
C GLU A 135 8.77 -4.92 9.57
N TYR A 136 9.90 -5.17 10.22
CA TYR A 136 11.16 -4.48 9.89
C TYR A 136 11.73 -5.08 8.60
N ASP A 137 11.99 -4.23 7.61
CA ASP A 137 12.48 -4.57 6.28
C ASP A 137 13.20 -3.35 5.68
N ASP A 138 14.42 -3.08 6.13
CA ASP A 138 15.26 -1.96 5.68
C ASP A 138 15.84 -2.13 4.27
N GLU A 139 15.76 -3.35 3.73
CA GLU A 139 16.16 -3.66 2.35
C GLU A 139 14.97 -3.62 1.37
N TRP A 140 13.74 -3.50 1.88
CA TRP A 140 12.49 -3.51 1.12
C TRP A 140 12.25 -4.82 0.35
N LYS A 141 12.66 -5.95 0.91
CA LYS A 141 12.49 -7.28 0.29
C LYS A 141 11.04 -7.67 0.09
N SER A 142 10.18 -7.33 1.05
CA SER A 142 8.75 -7.69 1.01
C SER A 142 7.98 -7.01 -0.13
N VAL A 143 8.51 -5.89 -0.65
CA VAL A 143 7.88 -5.10 -1.72
C VAL A 143 8.73 -5.05 -2.99
N GLU A 144 9.84 -5.79 -3.04
CA GLU A 144 10.81 -5.72 -4.14
C GLU A 144 10.19 -6.08 -5.49
N TRP A 145 9.22 -7.01 -5.47
CA TRP A 145 8.52 -7.48 -6.66
C TRP A 145 7.73 -6.36 -7.35
N PHE A 146 7.14 -5.45 -6.57
CA PHE A 146 6.43 -4.29 -7.12
C PHE A 146 7.38 -3.28 -7.78
N LEU A 147 8.65 -3.23 -7.37
CA LEU A 147 9.61 -2.23 -7.84
C LEU A 147 10.46 -2.73 -9.03
N GLN A 148 9.99 -3.76 -9.73
CA GLN A 148 10.63 -4.30 -10.93
C GLN A 148 10.23 -3.52 -12.20
N ASP A 149 10.92 -3.80 -13.30
CA ASP A 149 10.49 -3.36 -14.63
C ASP A 149 9.32 -4.21 -15.10
N PHE A 150 8.14 -3.62 -15.18
CA PHE A 150 7.02 -4.21 -15.89
C PHE A 150 7.02 -3.69 -17.34
N PRO A 151 6.78 -4.55 -18.34
CA PRO A 151 6.60 -4.08 -19.70
C PRO A 151 5.42 -3.11 -19.74
N GLU A 152 5.65 -1.89 -20.20
CA GLU A 152 4.58 -0.92 -20.43
C GLU A 152 3.59 -1.53 -21.43
N LYS A 153 2.30 -1.57 -21.09
CA LYS A 153 1.27 -1.73 -22.12
C LYS A 153 1.21 -0.38 -22.84
N GLU A 154 1.71 -0.34 -24.09
CA GLU A 154 1.41 0.75 -25.01
C GLU A 154 -0.13 0.80 -25.16
N GLU A 155 -0.74 1.95 -24.82
CA GLU A 155 -2.15 2.25 -25.11
C GLU A 155 -2.43 2.31 -26.61
#